data_AF-A0A1B6YEJ2-F1
#
_entry.id   AF-A0A1B6YEJ2-F1
#
_cell.length_a   1.000
_cell.length_b   1.000
_cell.length_c   1.000
_cell.angle_alpha   90.00
_cell.angle_beta   90.00
_cell.angle_gamma   90.00
#
_symmetry.space_group_name_H-M   'P 1'
#
loop_
_entity.id
_entity.type
_entity.pdbx_description
1 polymer ?
#
loop_
_entity_poly.entity_id
_entity_poly.type
_entity_poly.pdbx_seq_one_letter_code
_entity_poly.pdbx_strand_id
1 'polypeptide(L)'
;MKSSNSGYTVRCIICDTVNDERITSTYCTNCGGVLTVDYKEAREEIQYPLKNIIPDPLKTDFTSLKKLERLSELYEADLYAKLELENPTGCFKDRGSYIEVLKALELGADAICLASTGNMAASVAAYACYFKIPCFVFVPEQTPDAKLAQSTIYDATIIRIKGDFRTCELLCREFAKSGNYYLAGDYVFRQEGQKSFSYELIEQGVMDYDYIFVPIGAGTNFAAIYKGLVELKAAGRIDKIPSFVAVQPEQSSPVVEGIFKKEKIIKDQVNTMADAVAVADPFDFYKVLEGINETNGHAFTATENELLSSMKEMTVEEGIFTEPACAIPLACFKNNLDIFKGKKCLFVLTGTGLKAAHIVAKYSLSSPILSPKLERIQQYIESGFPDMQKNSWGQSRDLFSGNVTLDENHEKLYTEYVNGINKKGKTLREAEINALKSMVSTTDADLEFPVEVVDYKITMRKHGLVAAAVKMKIDGGEEVVSLEQGVGPMDAVLAAMKAETDSFLALQILNHEVEILSPDTDSLVIVTLTLEKEGHEFTAKGASPDTIEALIQAFVNGLAIANKALAV
;
A
#
# COMPACT_ATOMS: atom_id res chain seq x y z
N MET A 1 -17.84 -25.50 -7.96
CA MET A 1 -18.59 -25.23 -9.21
C MET A 1 -18.33 -26.33 -10.22
N LYS A 2 -19.35 -26.74 -10.97
CA LYS A 2 -19.15 -27.55 -12.20
C LYS A 2 -18.52 -26.65 -13.27
N SER A 3 -17.63 -27.20 -14.09
CA SER A 3 -16.95 -26.47 -15.16
C SER A 3 -16.97 -27.26 -16.47
N SER A 4 -16.89 -26.56 -17.60
CA SER A 4 -16.90 -27.17 -18.94
C SER A 4 -16.00 -26.40 -19.92
N ASN A 5 -15.80 -26.93 -21.13
CA ASN A 5 -15.12 -26.22 -22.21
C ASN A 5 -15.76 -26.59 -23.57
N SER A 6 -16.51 -25.66 -24.16
CA SER A 6 -17.12 -25.83 -25.50
C SER A 6 -16.13 -25.57 -26.66
N GLY A 7 -14.87 -25.32 -26.33
CA GLY A 7 -13.87 -24.78 -27.25
C GLY A 7 -13.86 -23.25 -27.21
N TYR A 8 -12.69 -22.68 -27.48
CA TYR A 8 -12.48 -21.23 -27.47
C TYR A 8 -11.52 -20.79 -28.57
N THR A 9 -11.52 -19.49 -28.83
CA THR A 9 -10.51 -18.80 -29.64
C THR A 9 -9.92 -17.66 -28.84
N VAL A 10 -8.63 -17.40 -29.01
CA VAL A 10 -7.95 -16.23 -28.45
C VAL A 10 -7.95 -15.14 -29.52
N ARG A 11 -8.65 -14.04 -29.29
CA ARG A 11 -8.81 -12.96 -30.28
C ARG A 11 -8.27 -11.64 -29.73
N CYS A 12 -7.69 -10.82 -30.60
CA CYS A 12 -7.35 -9.44 -30.25
C CYS A 12 -8.58 -8.54 -30.22
N ILE A 13 -8.78 -7.79 -29.14
CA ILE A 13 -9.93 -6.88 -29.03
C ILE A 13 -9.83 -5.65 -29.94
N ILE A 14 -8.65 -5.37 -30.50
CA ILE A 14 -8.39 -4.18 -31.32
C ILE A 14 -8.52 -4.48 -32.82
N CYS A 15 -7.90 -5.58 -33.29
CA CYS A 15 -7.83 -5.89 -34.73
C CYS A 15 -8.43 -7.25 -35.10
N ASP A 16 -9.14 -7.91 -34.18
CA ASP A 16 -9.82 -9.20 -34.37
C ASP A 16 -8.94 -10.37 -34.83
N THR A 17 -7.61 -10.19 -34.86
CA THR A 17 -6.68 -11.25 -35.23
C THR A 17 -6.81 -12.40 -34.22
N VAL A 18 -7.03 -13.61 -34.74
CA VAL A 18 -7.00 -14.84 -33.95
C VAL A 18 -5.55 -15.21 -33.67
N ASN A 19 -5.23 -15.42 -32.40
CA ASN A 19 -3.89 -15.75 -31.92
C ASN A 19 -3.83 -17.21 -31.49
N ASP A 20 -2.69 -17.84 -31.75
CA ASP A 20 -2.38 -19.16 -31.22
C ASP A 20 -1.75 -18.99 -29.82
N GLU A 21 -2.37 -19.61 -28.82
CA GLU A 21 -1.90 -19.59 -27.43
C GLU A 21 -0.49 -20.18 -27.25
N ARG A 22 -0.04 -21.02 -28.19
CA ARG A 22 1.32 -21.56 -28.21
C ARG A 22 2.35 -20.55 -28.71
N ILE A 23 1.90 -19.51 -29.42
CA ILE A 23 2.74 -18.41 -29.89
C ILE A 23 2.72 -17.27 -28.88
N THR A 24 1.54 -16.91 -28.37
CA THR A 24 1.38 -15.82 -27.40
C THR A 24 0.09 -15.98 -26.59
N SER A 25 0.21 -15.76 -25.28
CA SER A 25 -0.90 -15.56 -24.36
C SER A 25 -1.00 -14.10 -23.88
N THR A 26 -0.12 -13.22 -24.35
CA THR A 26 0.09 -11.88 -23.78
C THR A 26 -0.46 -10.78 -24.68
N TYR A 27 0.14 -10.64 -25.87
CA TYR A 27 -0.22 -9.62 -26.85
C TYR A 27 -0.52 -10.24 -28.20
N CYS A 28 -1.35 -9.53 -28.96
CA CYS A 28 -1.63 -9.85 -30.35
C CYS A 28 -0.35 -9.86 -31.20
N THR A 29 -0.12 -10.94 -31.94
CA THR A 29 1.01 -11.09 -32.88
C THR A 29 1.01 -10.06 -34.01
N ASN A 30 -0.17 -9.53 -34.37
CA ASN A 30 -0.31 -8.55 -35.43
C ASN A 30 -0.15 -7.09 -34.96
N CYS A 31 -0.97 -6.61 -34.01
CA CYS A 31 -0.98 -5.20 -33.60
C CYS A 31 -0.39 -4.92 -32.20
N GLY A 32 0.01 -5.94 -31.44
CA GLY A 32 0.43 -5.77 -30.04
C GLY A 32 -0.70 -5.47 -29.05
N GLY A 33 -1.96 -5.42 -29.50
CA GLY A 33 -3.12 -5.20 -28.65
C GLY A 33 -3.42 -6.34 -27.68
N VAL A 34 -4.29 -6.08 -26.70
CA VAL A 34 -4.68 -7.08 -25.70
C VAL A 34 -5.60 -8.15 -26.29
N LEU A 35 -5.55 -9.33 -25.68
CA LEU A 35 -6.28 -10.53 -26.11
C LEU A 35 -7.49 -10.80 -25.21
N THR A 36 -8.49 -11.48 -25.74
CA THR A 36 -9.67 -12.02 -25.04
C THR A 36 -9.92 -13.48 -25.42
N VAL A 37 -10.54 -14.25 -24.54
CA VAL A 37 -11.04 -15.60 -24.84
C VAL A 37 -12.51 -15.53 -25.22
N ASP A 38 -12.83 -16.00 -26.43
CA ASP A 38 -14.20 -16.15 -26.91
C ASP A 38 -14.56 -17.65 -26.96
N TYR A 39 -15.61 -18.04 -26.24
CA TYR A 39 -16.12 -19.43 -26.26
C TYR A 39 -17.10 -19.62 -27.41
N LYS A 40 -17.16 -20.83 -27.95
CA LYS A 40 -18.06 -21.15 -29.07
C LYS A 40 -19.54 -21.07 -28.70
N GLU A 41 -19.86 -21.38 -27.45
CA GLU A 41 -21.22 -21.42 -26.94
C GLU A 41 -21.29 -20.82 -25.54
N ALA A 42 -22.40 -20.17 -25.21
CA ALA A 42 -22.72 -19.81 -23.83
C ALA A 42 -23.13 -21.06 -23.04
N ARG A 43 -22.75 -21.11 -21.75
CA ARG A 43 -23.04 -22.24 -20.85
C ARG A 43 -23.41 -21.71 -19.47
N GLU A 44 -24.25 -22.45 -18.77
CA GLU A 44 -24.58 -22.15 -17.37
C GLU A 44 -23.39 -22.45 -16.45
N GLU A 45 -22.63 -23.50 -16.74
CA GLU A 45 -21.39 -23.81 -16.05
C GLU A 45 -20.27 -22.86 -16.48
N ILE A 46 -19.39 -22.54 -15.53
CA ILE A 46 -18.21 -21.76 -15.84
C ILE A 46 -17.34 -22.47 -16.87
N GLN A 47 -16.94 -21.71 -17.89
CA GLN A 47 -16.01 -22.18 -18.90
C GLN A 47 -14.61 -21.68 -18.62
N TYR A 48 -13.64 -22.57 -18.79
CA TYR A 48 -12.21 -22.23 -18.72
C TYR A 48 -11.51 -22.67 -20.02
N PRO A 49 -10.46 -21.95 -20.44
CA PRO A 49 -9.71 -22.28 -21.65
C PRO A 49 -8.70 -23.39 -21.35
N LEU A 50 -9.16 -24.54 -20.87
CA LEU A 50 -8.34 -25.69 -20.50
C LEU A 50 -8.96 -26.97 -21.06
N LYS A 51 -8.15 -27.90 -21.55
CA LYS A 51 -8.59 -29.22 -22.01
C LYS A 51 -9.16 -30.05 -20.87
N ASN A 52 -8.47 -30.04 -19.73
CA ASN A 52 -8.88 -30.74 -18.52
C ASN A 52 -8.92 -29.73 -17.37
N ILE A 53 -10.13 -29.47 -16.88
CA ILE A 53 -10.32 -28.59 -15.73
C ILE A 53 -10.27 -29.46 -14.48
N ILE A 54 -9.40 -29.10 -13.55
CA ILE A 54 -9.45 -29.64 -12.19
C ILE A 54 -10.20 -28.65 -11.29
N PRO A 55 -10.66 -29.05 -10.10
CA PRO A 55 -11.10 -28.10 -9.09
C PRO A 55 -9.90 -27.31 -8.53
N ASP A 56 -10.12 -26.07 -8.10
CA ASP A 56 -9.07 -25.29 -7.42
C ASP A 56 -8.66 -26.04 -6.14
N PRO A 57 -7.39 -26.45 -6.02
CA PRO A 57 -6.95 -27.26 -4.90
C PRO A 57 -6.70 -26.45 -3.62
N LEU A 58 -6.48 -25.14 -3.73
CA LEU A 58 -6.21 -24.27 -2.60
C LEU A 58 -7.48 -23.58 -2.09
N LYS A 59 -8.48 -23.41 -2.97
CA LYS A 59 -9.74 -22.75 -2.65
C LYS A 59 -10.90 -23.74 -2.61
N THR A 60 -11.31 -24.14 -1.40
CA THR A 60 -12.41 -25.09 -1.19
C THR A 60 -13.78 -24.43 -1.17
N ASP A 61 -13.87 -23.18 -0.72
CA ASP A 61 -15.12 -22.48 -0.46
C ASP A 61 -15.24 -21.18 -1.26
N PHE A 62 -16.46 -20.67 -1.38
CA PHE A 62 -16.69 -19.34 -1.94
C PHE A 62 -16.26 -18.28 -0.94
N THR A 63 -15.68 -17.19 -1.45
CA THR A 63 -15.38 -16.04 -0.61
C THR A 63 -16.69 -15.44 -0.10
N SER A 64 -16.69 -14.91 1.11
CA SER A 64 -17.91 -14.39 1.74
C SER A 64 -18.52 -13.25 0.94
N LEU A 65 -19.84 -13.29 0.82
CA LEU A 65 -20.68 -12.17 0.39
C LEU A 65 -21.42 -11.65 1.62
N LYS A 66 -21.03 -10.48 2.13
CA LYS A 66 -21.57 -9.92 3.37
C LYS A 66 -22.40 -8.68 3.09
N LYS A 67 -23.54 -8.55 3.77
CA LYS A 67 -24.19 -7.25 3.93
C LYS A 67 -23.38 -6.43 4.94
N LEU A 68 -23.11 -5.18 4.62
CA LEU A 68 -22.43 -4.22 5.48
C LEU A 68 -23.51 -3.50 6.30
N GLU A 69 -23.96 -4.11 7.40
CA GLU A 69 -25.18 -3.71 8.10
C GLU A 69 -25.10 -2.27 8.64
N ARG A 70 -23.97 -1.91 9.28
CA ARG A 70 -23.82 -0.59 9.91
C ARG A 70 -23.62 0.50 8.88
N LEU A 71 -22.82 0.23 7.84
CA LEU A 71 -22.64 1.17 6.74
C LEU A 71 -23.93 1.32 5.93
N SER A 72 -24.71 0.26 5.77
CA SER A 72 -26.02 0.32 5.10
C SER A 72 -26.98 1.25 5.84
N GLU A 73 -27.05 1.12 7.17
CA GLU A 73 -27.86 1.99 8.02
C GLU A 73 -27.35 3.44 7.98
N LEU A 74 -26.03 3.65 8.12
CA LEU A 74 -25.39 4.96 8.17
C LEU A 74 -25.62 5.78 6.89
N TYR A 75 -25.57 5.12 5.73
CA TYR A 75 -25.67 5.78 4.43
C TYR A 75 -27.02 5.63 3.73
N GLU A 76 -28.01 5.02 4.41
CA GLU A 76 -29.35 4.78 3.88
C GLU A 76 -29.31 4.11 2.49
N ALA A 77 -28.48 3.07 2.33
CA ALA A 77 -28.30 2.30 1.11
C ALA A 77 -28.08 0.82 1.46
N ASP A 78 -28.38 -0.11 0.54
CA ASP A 78 -28.14 -1.53 0.77
C ASP A 78 -26.72 -1.90 0.31
N LEU A 79 -25.76 -1.86 1.23
CA LEU A 79 -24.35 -2.07 0.94
C LEU A 79 -23.94 -3.52 1.20
N TYR A 80 -23.23 -4.09 0.25
CA TYR A 80 -22.66 -5.44 0.33
C TYR A 80 -21.18 -5.40 -0.01
N ALA A 81 -20.43 -6.37 0.50
CA ALA A 81 -19.04 -6.59 0.15
C ALA A 81 -18.79 -8.05 -0.23
N LYS A 82 -18.04 -8.25 -1.32
CA LYS A 82 -17.47 -9.55 -1.68
C LYS A 82 -16.01 -9.59 -1.20
N LEU A 83 -15.73 -10.48 -0.26
CA LEU A 83 -14.49 -10.51 0.53
C LEU A 83 -13.41 -11.36 -0.14
N GLU A 84 -12.78 -10.84 -1.18
CA GLU A 84 -11.70 -11.55 -1.89
C GLU A 84 -10.41 -11.69 -1.06
N LEU A 85 -10.35 -11.03 0.11
CA LEU A 85 -9.34 -11.23 1.15
C LEU A 85 -9.35 -12.64 1.77
N GLU A 86 -10.43 -13.41 1.57
CA GLU A 86 -10.57 -14.78 2.09
C GLU A 86 -10.00 -15.85 1.14
N ASN A 87 -9.49 -15.45 -0.03
CA ASN A 87 -8.78 -16.36 -0.91
C ASN A 87 -7.46 -16.87 -0.25
N PRO A 88 -6.88 -18.01 -0.69
CA PRO A 88 -5.77 -18.69 0.00
C PRO A 88 -4.53 -17.82 0.28
N THR A 89 -4.17 -16.92 -0.63
CA THR A 89 -3.05 -15.98 -0.44
C THR A 89 -3.50 -14.61 0.08
N GLY A 90 -4.78 -14.47 0.41
CA GLY A 90 -5.37 -13.26 0.97
C GLY A 90 -5.75 -12.21 -0.07
N CYS A 91 -5.94 -12.58 -1.35
CA CYS A 91 -6.39 -11.65 -2.39
C CYS A 91 -7.05 -12.31 -3.61
N PHE A 92 -7.78 -11.52 -4.40
CA PHE A 92 -8.51 -11.97 -5.60
C PHE A 92 -7.63 -12.57 -6.72
N LYS A 93 -6.31 -12.32 -6.70
CA LYS A 93 -5.39 -12.77 -7.76
C LYS A 93 -5.35 -14.30 -7.87
N ASP A 94 -5.69 -15.02 -6.79
CA ASP A 94 -5.74 -16.48 -6.70
C ASP A 94 -6.63 -17.11 -7.75
N ARG A 95 -7.82 -16.53 -7.98
CA ARG A 95 -8.75 -16.97 -9.01
C ARG A 95 -8.09 -17.10 -10.38
N GLY A 96 -7.23 -16.14 -10.71
CA GLY A 96 -6.54 -16.06 -11.99
C GLY A 96 -5.25 -16.87 -12.02
N SER A 97 -4.44 -16.82 -10.95
CA SER A 97 -3.18 -17.56 -10.85
C SER A 97 -3.39 -19.07 -10.97
N TYR A 98 -4.49 -19.57 -10.41
CA TYR A 98 -4.94 -20.94 -10.58
C TYR A 98 -5.00 -21.35 -12.07
N ILE A 99 -5.69 -20.57 -12.90
CA ILE A 99 -5.85 -20.86 -14.33
C ILE A 99 -4.55 -20.66 -15.10
N GLU A 100 -3.75 -19.64 -14.77
CA GLU A 100 -2.45 -19.43 -15.41
C GLU A 100 -1.49 -20.60 -15.18
N VAL A 101 -1.41 -21.12 -13.95
CA VAL A 101 -0.55 -22.27 -13.63
C VAL A 101 -1.01 -23.53 -14.36
N LEU A 102 -2.33 -23.79 -14.40
CA LEU A 102 -2.84 -24.93 -15.18
C LEU A 102 -2.58 -24.79 -16.67
N LYS A 103 -2.68 -23.57 -17.20
CA LYS A 103 -2.35 -23.30 -18.59
C LYS A 103 -0.86 -23.52 -18.86
N ALA A 104 0.02 -23.09 -17.95
CA ALA A 104 1.46 -23.35 -18.05
C ALA A 104 1.75 -24.86 -18.14
N LEU A 105 1.12 -25.67 -17.28
CA LEU A 105 1.25 -27.14 -17.31
C LEU A 105 0.69 -27.75 -18.61
N GLU A 106 -0.46 -27.28 -19.08
CA GLU A 106 -1.07 -27.77 -20.33
C GLU A 106 -0.22 -27.47 -21.57
N LEU A 107 0.45 -26.31 -21.57
CA LEU A 107 1.41 -25.93 -22.62
C LEU A 107 2.75 -26.65 -22.46
N GLY A 108 2.95 -27.39 -21.37
CA GLY A 108 4.18 -28.12 -21.09
C GLY A 108 5.35 -27.21 -20.73
N ALA A 109 5.10 -26.07 -20.09
CA ALA A 109 6.15 -25.15 -19.66
C ALA A 109 7.01 -25.77 -18.53
N ASP A 110 8.32 -25.54 -18.59
CA ASP A 110 9.29 -26.02 -17.60
C ASP A 110 9.26 -25.20 -16.31
N ALA A 111 8.80 -23.95 -16.38
CA ALA A 111 8.68 -23.03 -15.27
C ALA A 111 7.63 -21.94 -15.56
N ILE A 112 7.26 -21.20 -14.52
CA ILE A 112 6.48 -19.98 -14.60
C ILE A 112 7.31 -18.78 -14.14
N CYS A 113 7.19 -17.65 -14.80
CA CYS A 113 7.89 -16.43 -14.41
C CYS A 113 6.98 -15.21 -14.46
N LEU A 114 7.27 -14.22 -13.62
CA LEU A 114 6.59 -12.92 -13.61
C LEU A 114 7.44 -11.82 -12.97
N ALA A 115 7.19 -10.58 -13.39
CA ALA A 115 7.65 -9.40 -12.68
C ALA A 115 6.52 -8.84 -11.82
N SER A 116 6.65 -8.94 -10.49
CA SER A 116 5.67 -8.43 -9.53
C SER A 116 6.27 -8.35 -8.13
N THR A 117 5.92 -7.31 -7.37
CA THR A 117 6.41 -7.08 -6.00
C THR A 117 5.33 -7.30 -4.93
N GLY A 118 4.16 -7.85 -5.28
CA GLY A 118 3.00 -7.88 -4.39
C GLY A 118 2.06 -9.08 -4.59
N ASN A 119 0.75 -8.81 -4.52
CA ASN A 119 -0.31 -9.82 -4.52
C ASN A 119 -0.20 -10.88 -5.63
N MET A 120 0.19 -10.47 -6.84
CA MET A 120 0.33 -11.41 -7.95
C MET A 120 1.52 -12.37 -7.76
N ALA A 121 2.67 -11.87 -7.29
CA ALA A 121 3.84 -12.71 -7.01
C ALA A 121 3.52 -13.81 -5.99
N ALA A 122 2.90 -13.42 -4.87
CA ALA A 122 2.51 -14.36 -3.82
C ALA A 122 1.50 -15.40 -4.32
N SER A 123 0.50 -14.94 -5.07
CA SER A 123 -0.53 -15.78 -5.65
C SER A 123 0.04 -16.80 -6.64
N VAL A 124 0.85 -16.37 -7.62
CA VAL A 124 1.47 -17.29 -8.59
C VAL A 124 2.43 -18.25 -7.90
N ALA A 125 3.23 -17.79 -6.95
CA ALA A 125 4.13 -18.64 -6.17
C ALA A 125 3.38 -19.76 -5.43
N ALA A 126 2.26 -19.44 -4.76
CA ALA A 126 1.47 -20.42 -4.01
C ALA A 126 0.94 -21.55 -4.91
N TYR A 127 0.32 -21.19 -6.03
CA TYR A 127 -0.21 -22.19 -6.97
C TYR A 127 0.91 -22.95 -7.69
N ALA A 128 1.99 -22.27 -8.07
CA ALA A 128 3.16 -22.90 -8.68
C ALA A 128 3.80 -23.94 -7.75
N CYS A 129 3.95 -23.60 -6.47
CA CYS A 129 4.42 -24.49 -5.41
C CYS A 129 3.53 -25.74 -5.28
N TYR A 130 2.21 -25.55 -5.19
CA TYR A 130 1.26 -26.67 -5.08
C TYR A 130 1.36 -27.64 -6.28
N PHE A 131 1.44 -27.09 -7.49
CA PHE A 131 1.55 -27.87 -8.72
C PHE A 131 2.98 -28.30 -9.09
N LYS A 132 3.96 -27.95 -8.25
CA LYS A 132 5.38 -28.31 -8.42
C LYS A 132 5.98 -27.83 -9.74
N ILE A 133 5.57 -26.65 -10.20
CA ILE A 133 6.23 -25.96 -11.31
C ILE A 133 7.16 -24.88 -10.73
N PRO A 134 8.45 -24.83 -11.14
CA PRO A 134 9.37 -23.78 -10.70
C PRO A 134 8.82 -22.38 -10.96
N CYS A 135 8.93 -21.48 -9.98
CA CYS A 135 8.44 -20.10 -10.07
C CYS A 135 9.58 -19.10 -9.93
N PHE A 136 9.74 -18.22 -10.92
CA PHE A 136 10.74 -17.14 -10.93
C PHE A 136 10.08 -15.77 -10.81
N VAL A 137 10.39 -15.03 -9.75
CA VAL A 137 9.81 -13.71 -9.48
C VAL A 137 10.87 -12.63 -9.65
N PHE A 138 10.69 -11.76 -10.64
CA PHE A 138 11.60 -10.65 -10.94
C PHE A 138 11.17 -9.40 -10.19
N VAL A 139 12.08 -8.81 -9.41
CA VAL A 139 11.82 -7.61 -8.59
C VAL A 139 13.01 -6.65 -8.56
N PRO A 140 12.79 -5.33 -8.40
CA PRO A 140 13.87 -4.38 -8.16
C PRO A 140 14.68 -4.73 -6.91
N GLU A 141 15.98 -4.45 -6.90
CA GLU A 141 16.88 -4.74 -5.78
C GLU A 141 16.46 -4.06 -4.47
N GLN A 142 15.70 -2.95 -4.55
CA GLN A 142 15.17 -2.17 -3.42
C GLN A 142 13.85 -2.72 -2.87
N THR A 143 13.30 -3.80 -3.44
CA THR A 143 12.01 -4.32 -2.99
C THR A 143 12.09 -4.79 -1.53
N PRO A 144 11.23 -4.29 -0.62
CA PRO A 144 11.28 -4.68 0.78
C PRO A 144 11.01 -6.18 0.97
N ASP A 145 11.80 -6.84 1.82
CA ASP A 145 11.65 -8.28 2.09
C ASP A 145 10.25 -8.65 2.61
N ALA A 146 9.64 -7.77 3.40
CA ALA A 146 8.28 -7.97 3.91
C ALA A 146 7.24 -8.18 2.78
N LYS A 147 7.41 -7.55 1.62
CA LYS A 147 6.52 -7.75 0.46
C LYS A 147 6.78 -9.08 -0.26
N LEU A 148 8.00 -9.60 -0.16
CA LEU A 148 8.44 -10.83 -0.82
C LEU A 148 8.21 -12.08 0.04
N ALA A 149 8.00 -11.89 1.35
CA ALA A 149 7.90 -12.97 2.34
C ALA A 149 6.95 -14.11 1.92
N GLN A 150 5.75 -13.79 1.42
CA GLN A 150 4.80 -14.81 0.94
C GLN A 150 5.34 -15.59 -0.25
N SER A 151 5.90 -14.90 -1.26
CA SER A 151 6.48 -15.58 -2.44
C SER A 151 7.66 -16.48 -2.04
N THR A 152 8.52 -16.00 -1.15
CA THR A 152 9.70 -16.73 -0.66
C THR A 152 9.32 -18.01 0.09
N ILE A 153 8.33 -17.96 0.99
CA ILE A 153 7.92 -19.16 1.75
C ILE A 153 7.19 -20.19 0.88
N TYR A 154 6.64 -19.78 -0.26
CA TYR A 154 6.12 -20.67 -1.30
C TYR A 154 7.21 -21.18 -2.27
N ASP A 155 8.48 -21.17 -1.86
CA ASP A 155 9.62 -21.67 -2.64
C ASP A 155 9.81 -20.99 -4.00
N ALA A 156 9.30 -19.77 -4.19
CA ALA A 156 9.61 -19.01 -5.40
C ALA A 156 11.05 -18.52 -5.39
N THR A 157 11.72 -18.64 -6.54
CA THR A 157 13.06 -18.07 -6.74
C THR A 157 12.93 -16.57 -6.98
N ILE A 158 13.31 -15.78 -5.99
CA ILE A 158 13.32 -14.32 -6.07
C ILE A 158 14.58 -13.84 -6.80
N ILE A 159 14.38 -13.18 -7.95
CA ILE A 159 15.43 -12.62 -8.78
C ILE A 159 15.43 -11.10 -8.60
N ARG A 160 16.33 -10.61 -7.76
CA ARG A 160 16.55 -9.16 -7.55
C ARG A 160 17.37 -8.58 -8.70
N ILE A 161 16.81 -7.61 -9.41
CA ILE A 161 17.43 -6.92 -10.54
C ILE A 161 17.82 -5.51 -10.12
N LYS A 162 19.07 -5.12 -10.41
CA LYS A 162 19.51 -3.73 -10.30
C LYS A 162 18.84 -2.89 -11.38
N GLY A 163 17.87 -2.07 -10.99
CA GLY A 163 17.08 -1.25 -11.90
C GLY A 163 15.66 -1.02 -11.36
N ASP A 164 14.83 -0.42 -12.20
CA ASP A 164 13.43 -0.14 -11.88
C ASP A 164 12.50 -1.32 -12.25
N PHE A 165 11.21 -1.18 -11.94
CA PHE A 165 10.22 -2.21 -12.23
C PHE A 165 10.10 -2.51 -13.74
N ARG A 166 10.26 -1.49 -14.58
CA ARG A 166 10.22 -1.64 -16.05
C ARG A 166 11.35 -2.54 -16.54
N THR A 167 12.54 -2.38 -15.98
CA THR A 167 13.70 -3.24 -16.28
C THR A 167 13.42 -4.70 -15.91
N CYS A 168 12.79 -4.92 -14.75
CA CYS A 168 12.40 -6.25 -14.29
C CYS A 168 11.39 -6.91 -15.23
N GLU A 169 10.39 -6.14 -15.69
CA GLU A 169 9.34 -6.60 -16.59
C GLU A 169 9.91 -6.99 -17.96
N LEU A 170 10.76 -6.16 -18.54
CA LEU A 170 11.43 -6.43 -19.82
C LEU A 170 12.29 -7.69 -19.75
N LEU A 171 13.15 -7.81 -18.73
CA LEU A 171 14.01 -8.98 -18.54
C LEU A 171 13.20 -10.24 -18.26
N CYS A 172 12.09 -10.15 -17.52
CA CYS A 172 11.19 -11.28 -17.28
C CYS A 172 10.57 -11.78 -18.59
N ARG A 173 10.16 -10.88 -19.49
CA ARG A 173 9.67 -11.24 -20.82
C ARG A 173 10.73 -11.89 -21.71
N GLU A 174 11.96 -11.38 -21.68
CA GLU A 174 13.08 -11.97 -22.42
C GLU A 174 13.45 -13.34 -21.86
N PHE A 175 13.45 -13.48 -20.54
CA PHE A 175 13.66 -14.76 -19.85
C PHE A 175 12.57 -15.77 -20.22
N ALA A 176 11.30 -15.35 -20.26
CA ALA A 176 10.21 -16.21 -20.69
C ALA A 176 10.40 -16.76 -22.12
N LYS A 177 10.98 -15.95 -23.02
CA LYS A 177 11.26 -16.33 -24.42
C LYS A 177 12.53 -17.15 -24.60
N SER A 178 13.48 -17.06 -23.66
CA SER A 178 14.78 -17.75 -23.78
C SER A 178 14.72 -19.22 -23.38
N GLY A 179 13.70 -19.60 -22.61
CA GLY A 179 13.38 -20.98 -22.27
C GLY A 179 11.94 -21.33 -22.62
N ASN A 180 11.53 -22.53 -22.27
CA ASN A 180 10.14 -22.97 -22.34
C ASN A 180 9.41 -22.56 -21.05
N TYR A 181 9.36 -21.26 -20.76
CA TYR A 181 8.77 -20.73 -19.52
C TYR A 181 7.47 -19.97 -19.81
N TYR A 182 6.46 -20.17 -18.97
CA TYR A 182 5.20 -19.45 -19.07
C TYR A 182 5.34 -18.07 -18.39
N LEU A 183 5.04 -17.01 -19.15
CA LEU A 183 4.98 -15.66 -18.61
C LEU A 183 3.61 -15.39 -17.99
N ALA A 184 3.55 -15.32 -16.66
CA ALA A 184 2.34 -14.97 -15.92
C ALA A 184 2.16 -13.46 -15.80
N GLY A 185 0.90 -13.02 -15.71
CA GLY A 185 0.59 -11.61 -15.58
C GLY A 185 -0.90 -11.32 -15.65
N ASP A 186 -1.24 -10.04 -15.79
CA ASP A 186 -2.61 -9.58 -16.05
C ASP A 186 -3.03 -9.82 -17.52
N TYR A 187 -2.70 -11.01 -18.05
CA TYR A 187 -2.93 -11.43 -19.43
C TYR A 187 -4.21 -12.28 -19.58
N VAL A 188 -4.47 -12.73 -20.82
CA VAL A 188 -5.75 -13.27 -21.27
C VAL A 188 -6.31 -14.39 -20.39
N PHE A 189 -5.47 -15.31 -19.91
CA PHE A 189 -5.92 -16.46 -19.12
C PHE A 189 -6.18 -16.15 -17.65
N ARG A 190 -5.55 -15.10 -17.11
CA ARG A 190 -5.83 -14.64 -15.74
C ARG A 190 -7.27 -14.14 -15.61
N GLN A 191 -7.74 -13.42 -16.63
CA GLN A 191 -9.12 -12.92 -16.72
C GLN A 191 -10.13 -14.08 -16.64
N GLU A 192 -9.84 -15.21 -17.29
CA GLU A 192 -10.72 -16.38 -17.29
C GLU A 192 -10.85 -17.03 -15.92
N GLY A 193 -9.81 -16.95 -15.09
CA GLY A 193 -9.90 -17.35 -13.70
C GLY A 193 -10.72 -16.38 -12.86
N GLN A 194 -10.42 -15.08 -12.97
CA GLN A 194 -11.07 -14.02 -12.20
C GLN A 194 -12.58 -13.91 -12.44
N LYS A 195 -13.08 -14.26 -13.64
CA LYS A 195 -14.52 -14.20 -13.93
C LYS A 195 -15.35 -15.15 -13.06
N SER A 196 -14.72 -16.16 -12.45
CA SER A 196 -15.36 -17.04 -11.46
C SER A 196 -16.01 -16.27 -10.30
N PHE A 197 -15.54 -15.06 -10.01
CA PHE A 197 -16.20 -14.12 -9.11
C PHE A 197 -17.70 -13.97 -9.43
N SER A 198 -18.04 -13.72 -10.69
CA SER A 198 -19.41 -13.44 -11.12
C SER A 198 -20.29 -14.69 -11.04
N TYR A 199 -19.73 -15.86 -11.36
CA TYR A 199 -20.41 -17.13 -11.18
C TYR A 199 -20.66 -17.40 -9.69
N GLU A 200 -19.75 -17.01 -8.79
CA GLU A 200 -19.92 -17.26 -7.35
C GLU A 200 -21.04 -16.42 -6.77
N LEU A 201 -21.18 -15.17 -7.21
CA LEU A 201 -22.29 -14.32 -6.79
C LEU A 201 -23.66 -14.92 -7.13
N ILE A 202 -23.79 -15.53 -8.32
CA ILE A 202 -25.02 -16.23 -8.74
C ILE A 202 -25.33 -17.38 -7.81
N GLU A 203 -24.34 -18.23 -7.53
CA GLU A 203 -24.51 -19.39 -6.66
C GLU A 203 -24.78 -18.98 -5.21
N GLN A 204 -24.35 -17.78 -4.79
CA GLN A 204 -24.65 -17.19 -3.49
C GLN A 204 -26.02 -16.47 -3.42
N GLY A 205 -26.75 -16.39 -4.53
CA GLY A 205 -28.18 -16.03 -4.54
C GLY A 205 -28.51 -14.54 -4.43
N VAL A 206 -27.54 -13.62 -4.61
CA VAL A 206 -27.79 -12.17 -4.57
C VAL A 206 -27.17 -11.52 -5.80
N MET A 207 -28.00 -11.03 -6.72
CA MET A 207 -27.56 -10.49 -8.02
C MET A 207 -28.37 -9.29 -8.52
N ASP A 208 -29.38 -8.88 -7.79
CA ASP A 208 -30.22 -7.69 -8.00
C ASP A 208 -29.49 -6.38 -7.60
N TYR A 209 -28.16 -6.35 -7.72
CA TYR A 209 -27.38 -5.15 -7.45
C TYR A 209 -27.67 -4.08 -8.50
N ASP A 210 -27.82 -2.84 -8.04
CA ASP A 210 -27.85 -1.68 -8.92
C ASP A 210 -26.43 -1.35 -9.43
N TYR A 211 -25.45 -1.41 -8.53
CA TYR A 211 -24.07 -1.02 -8.79
C TYR A 211 -23.03 -2.01 -8.27
N ILE A 212 -21.95 -2.21 -9.02
CA ILE A 212 -20.75 -2.95 -8.57
C ILE A 212 -19.54 -2.02 -8.63
N PHE A 213 -18.94 -1.72 -7.48
CA PHE A 213 -17.75 -0.90 -7.36
C PHE A 213 -16.51 -1.77 -7.41
N VAL A 214 -15.65 -1.49 -8.39
CA VAL A 214 -14.42 -2.27 -8.64
C VAL A 214 -13.21 -1.35 -8.60
N PRO A 215 -12.28 -1.54 -7.65
CA PRO A 215 -10.98 -0.87 -7.66
C PRO A 215 -10.17 -1.24 -8.90
N ILE A 216 -9.58 -0.25 -9.57
CA ILE A 216 -8.89 -0.45 -10.85
C ILE A 216 -7.40 -0.15 -10.77
N GLY A 217 -6.58 -1.17 -10.98
CA GLY A 217 -5.18 -1.04 -11.40
C GLY A 217 -5.06 -1.24 -12.91
N ALA A 218 -4.69 -2.45 -13.34
CA ALA A 218 -4.54 -2.80 -14.76
C ALA A 218 -5.87 -2.94 -15.54
N GLY A 219 -7.01 -3.08 -14.86
CA GLY A 219 -8.33 -3.27 -15.47
C GLY A 219 -8.79 -4.73 -15.61
N THR A 220 -7.91 -5.70 -15.43
CA THR A 220 -8.18 -7.13 -15.67
C THR A 220 -9.28 -7.70 -14.79
N ASN A 221 -9.32 -7.33 -13.50
CA ASN A 221 -10.37 -7.81 -12.59
C ASN A 221 -11.76 -7.30 -13.00
N PHE A 222 -11.85 -6.00 -13.34
CA PHE A 222 -13.09 -5.42 -13.84
C PHE A 222 -13.55 -6.13 -15.12
N ALA A 223 -12.64 -6.29 -16.08
CA ALA A 223 -12.93 -6.97 -17.34
C ALA A 223 -13.37 -8.42 -17.12
N ALA A 224 -12.79 -9.11 -16.13
CA ALA A 224 -13.14 -10.47 -15.77
C ALA A 224 -14.55 -10.56 -15.16
N ILE A 225 -14.85 -9.70 -14.18
CA ILE A 225 -16.16 -9.66 -13.54
C ILE A 225 -17.25 -9.34 -14.58
N TYR A 226 -17.01 -8.31 -15.40
CA TYR A 226 -17.91 -7.94 -16.50
C TYR A 226 -18.12 -9.09 -17.47
N LYS A 227 -17.05 -9.73 -17.96
CA LYS A 227 -17.12 -10.89 -18.84
C LYS A 227 -17.94 -12.03 -18.24
N GLY A 228 -17.73 -12.36 -16.97
CA GLY A 228 -18.50 -13.40 -16.29
C GLY A 228 -20.00 -13.11 -16.29
N LEU A 229 -20.40 -11.86 -16.05
CA LEU A 229 -21.81 -11.45 -16.07
C LEU A 229 -22.40 -11.45 -17.49
N VAL A 230 -21.62 -11.05 -18.50
CA VAL A 230 -22.03 -11.16 -19.91
C VAL A 230 -22.28 -12.62 -20.29
N GLU A 231 -21.39 -13.53 -19.92
CA GLU A 231 -21.55 -14.96 -20.18
C GLU A 231 -22.78 -15.54 -19.48
N LEU A 232 -22.99 -15.19 -18.20
CA LEU A 232 -24.17 -15.60 -17.43
C LEU A 232 -25.48 -15.07 -18.02
N LYS A 233 -25.48 -13.83 -18.51
CA LYS A 233 -26.63 -13.25 -19.21
C LYS A 233 -26.91 -14.00 -20.51
N ALA A 234 -25.87 -14.28 -21.31
CA ALA A 234 -25.99 -15.04 -22.54
C ALA A 234 -26.48 -16.48 -22.30
N ALA A 235 -26.15 -17.07 -21.15
CA ALA A 235 -26.66 -18.36 -20.70
C ALA A 235 -28.08 -18.30 -20.08
N GLY A 236 -28.70 -17.13 -19.99
CA GLY A 236 -30.03 -16.96 -19.40
C GLY A 236 -30.09 -17.10 -17.88
N ARG A 237 -28.94 -16.98 -17.18
CA ARG A 237 -28.86 -17.07 -15.71
C ARG A 237 -29.17 -15.75 -15.00
N ILE A 238 -29.08 -14.63 -15.72
CA ILE A 238 -29.49 -13.29 -15.26
C ILE A 238 -30.18 -12.52 -16.38
N ASP A 239 -31.10 -11.63 -16.00
CA ASP A 239 -31.80 -10.76 -16.95
C ASP A 239 -31.03 -9.46 -17.22
N LYS A 240 -30.34 -8.95 -16.20
CA LYS A 240 -29.66 -7.64 -16.22
C LYS A 240 -28.26 -7.75 -15.63
N ILE A 241 -27.33 -6.97 -16.21
CA ILE A 241 -26.00 -6.74 -15.65
C ILE A 241 -26.07 -5.43 -14.83
N PRO A 242 -25.62 -5.40 -13.57
CA PRO A 242 -25.53 -4.18 -12.76
C PRO A 242 -24.65 -3.11 -13.43
N SER A 243 -24.88 -1.84 -13.10
CA SER A 243 -24.02 -0.75 -13.57
C SER A 243 -22.67 -0.81 -12.88
N PHE A 244 -21.58 -0.81 -13.63
CA PHE A 244 -20.25 -0.86 -13.05
C PHE A 244 -19.77 0.52 -12.59
N VAL A 245 -19.05 0.57 -11.48
CA VAL A 245 -18.40 1.78 -10.97
C VAL A 245 -16.90 1.52 -10.89
N ALA A 246 -16.15 2.07 -11.84
CA ALA A 246 -14.69 2.00 -11.86
C ALA A 246 -14.12 3.04 -10.88
N VAL A 247 -13.32 2.61 -9.91
CA VAL A 247 -12.76 3.52 -8.90
C VAL A 247 -11.24 3.45 -8.84
N GLN A 248 -10.58 4.60 -8.73
CA GLN A 248 -9.13 4.72 -8.63
C GLN A 248 -8.73 5.75 -7.57
N PRO A 249 -7.51 5.67 -6.99
CA PRO A 249 -7.00 6.81 -6.23
C PRO A 249 -6.67 7.96 -7.20
N GLU A 250 -6.89 9.19 -6.77
CA GLU A 250 -6.70 10.40 -7.60
C GLU A 250 -5.27 10.48 -8.17
N GLN A 251 -4.28 10.08 -7.38
CA GLN A 251 -2.86 10.10 -7.77
C GLN A 251 -2.44 8.91 -8.68
N SER A 252 -3.32 7.94 -8.91
CA SER A 252 -3.13 6.82 -9.85
C SER A 252 -4.42 6.52 -10.63
N SER A 253 -4.91 7.52 -11.36
CA SER A 253 -6.21 7.53 -12.04
C SER A 253 -6.22 7.45 -13.60
N PRO A 254 -5.24 6.82 -14.30
CA PRO A 254 -5.22 6.84 -15.77
C PRO A 254 -6.45 6.18 -16.43
N VAL A 255 -7.11 5.23 -15.77
CA VAL A 255 -8.33 4.60 -16.32
C VAL A 255 -9.52 5.54 -16.21
N VAL A 256 -9.70 6.21 -15.08
CA VAL A 256 -10.78 7.21 -14.92
C VAL A 256 -10.60 8.34 -15.93
N GLU A 257 -9.39 8.90 -16.04
CA GLU A 257 -9.09 9.92 -17.05
C GLU A 257 -9.36 9.43 -18.48
N GLY A 258 -8.94 8.20 -18.77
CA GLY A 258 -9.15 7.59 -20.07
C GLY A 258 -10.62 7.35 -20.40
N ILE A 259 -11.45 7.00 -19.41
CA ILE A 259 -12.90 6.83 -19.61
C ILE A 259 -13.54 8.16 -20.05
N PHE A 260 -13.20 9.26 -19.39
CA PHE A 260 -13.71 10.59 -19.75
C PHE A 260 -13.23 11.05 -21.13
N LYS A 261 -11.96 10.76 -21.49
CA LYS A 261 -11.39 11.09 -22.81
C LYS A 261 -11.72 10.09 -23.91
N LYS A 262 -12.27 8.92 -23.55
CA LYS A 262 -12.51 7.76 -24.43
C LYS A 262 -11.25 7.25 -25.13
N GLU A 263 -10.10 7.36 -24.48
CA GLU A 263 -8.80 6.91 -24.99
C GLU A 263 -7.93 6.37 -23.87
N LYS A 264 -7.00 5.47 -24.18
CA LYS A 264 -6.08 4.93 -23.18
C LYS A 264 -5.07 6.00 -22.76
N ILE A 265 -5.01 6.30 -21.47
CA ILE A 265 -4.01 7.19 -20.88
C ILE A 265 -2.90 6.35 -20.23
N ILE A 266 -1.65 6.74 -20.48
CA ILE A 266 -0.46 6.19 -19.85
C ILE A 266 0.22 7.33 -19.10
N LYS A 267 0.52 7.12 -17.82
CA LYS A 267 1.30 8.07 -17.01
C LYS A 267 2.75 7.60 -16.93
N ASP A 268 3.68 8.53 -16.79
CA ASP A 268 5.10 8.17 -16.59
C ASP A 268 5.31 7.51 -15.23
N GLN A 269 4.66 8.06 -14.20
CA GLN A 269 4.67 7.54 -12.84
C GLN A 269 3.32 7.78 -12.16
N VAL A 270 3.03 6.93 -11.18
CA VAL A 270 1.89 7.06 -10.27
C VAL A 270 2.40 6.85 -8.85
N ASN A 271 1.81 7.56 -7.90
CA ASN A 271 2.23 7.51 -6.50
C ASN A 271 0.97 7.47 -5.63
N THR A 272 0.71 6.34 -4.98
CA THR A 272 -0.45 6.17 -4.11
C THR A 272 -0.12 5.13 -3.05
N MET A 273 -0.70 5.23 -1.85
CA MET A 273 -0.55 4.19 -0.83
C MET A 273 -1.25 2.88 -1.23
N ALA A 274 -2.22 2.94 -2.15
CA ALA A 274 -2.92 1.78 -2.70
C ALA A 274 -2.08 1.11 -3.79
N ASP A 275 -0.96 0.52 -3.38
CA ASP A 275 0.04 -0.09 -4.26
C ASP A 275 -0.54 -1.16 -5.22
N ALA A 276 -1.55 -1.92 -4.79
CA ALA A 276 -2.25 -2.90 -5.61
C ALA A 276 -2.93 -2.33 -6.86
N VAL A 277 -3.21 -1.02 -6.88
CA VAL A 277 -3.81 -0.30 -8.01
C VAL A 277 -2.93 0.83 -8.56
N ALA A 278 -1.67 0.92 -8.11
CA ALA A 278 -0.66 1.87 -8.59
C ALA A 278 -0.13 1.46 -9.97
N VAL A 279 -0.98 1.57 -11.00
CA VAL A 279 -0.67 1.16 -12.37
C VAL A 279 -0.71 2.36 -13.31
N ALA A 280 0.44 2.69 -13.89
CA ALA A 280 0.59 3.84 -14.78
C ALA A 280 0.16 3.54 -16.24
N ASP A 281 0.33 2.29 -16.67
CA ASP A 281 -0.10 1.78 -17.99
C ASP A 281 -1.19 0.71 -17.80
N PRO A 282 -2.48 1.09 -17.83
CA PRO A 282 -3.58 0.14 -17.61
C PRO A 282 -3.73 -0.79 -18.82
N PHE A 283 -3.33 -2.05 -18.64
CA PHE A 283 -3.31 -3.07 -19.70
C PHE A 283 -4.68 -3.25 -20.37
N ASP A 284 -5.74 -3.48 -19.59
CA ASP A 284 -7.09 -3.83 -20.08
C ASP A 284 -8.03 -2.61 -20.20
N PHE A 285 -7.49 -1.40 -20.37
CA PHE A 285 -8.28 -0.16 -20.43
C PHE A 285 -9.51 -0.26 -21.36
N TYR A 286 -9.35 -0.76 -22.59
CA TYR A 286 -10.45 -0.82 -23.55
C TYR A 286 -11.56 -1.80 -23.13
N LYS A 287 -11.23 -2.87 -22.39
CA LYS A 287 -12.23 -3.78 -21.82
C LYS A 287 -12.99 -3.12 -20.67
N VAL A 288 -12.31 -2.27 -19.88
CA VAL A 288 -12.96 -1.46 -18.85
C VAL A 288 -13.91 -0.45 -19.50
N LEU A 289 -13.45 0.26 -20.53
CA LEU A 289 -14.25 1.23 -21.27
C LEU A 289 -15.50 0.60 -21.89
N GLU A 290 -15.39 -0.60 -22.46
CA GLU A 290 -16.52 -1.38 -22.95
C GLU A 290 -17.53 -1.65 -21.84
N GLY A 291 -17.10 -2.22 -20.71
CA GLY A 291 -18.02 -2.53 -19.60
C GLY A 291 -18.67 -1.29 -18.99
N ILE A 292 -17.97 -0.15 -18.94
CA ILE A 292 -18.57 1.13 -18.53
C ILE A 292 -19.64 1.58 -19.52
N ASN A 293 -19.37 1.55 -20.82
CA ASN A 293 -20.34 1.99 -21.83
C ASN A 293 -21.58 1.08 -21.87
N GLU A 294 -21.39 -0.24 -21.88
CA GLU A 294 -22.48 -1.22 -22.01
C GLU A 294 -23.38 -1.29 -20.77
N THR A 295 -22.86 -0.91 -19.60
CA THR A 295 -23.63 -0.92 -18.35
C THR A 295 -24.11 0.47 -17.90
N ASN A 296 -23.87 1.51 -18.71
CA ASN A 296 -24.05 2.92 -18.32
C ASN A 296 -23.38 3.21 -16.97
N GLY A 297 -22.15 2.72 -16.81
CA GLY A 297 -21.38 2.77 -15.58
C GLY A 297 -20.80 4.15 -15.28
N HIS A 298 -20.19 4.26 -14.09
CA HIS A 298 -19.55 5.46 -13.60
C HIS A 298 -18.05 5.26 -13.36
N ALA A 299 -17.30 6.36 -13.35
CA ALA A 299 -15.87 6.35 -13.02
C ALA A 299 -15.58 7.49 -12.03
N PHE A 300 -14.95 7.15 -10.89
CA PHE A 300 -14.67 8.10 -9.81
C PHE A 300 -13.26 7.94 -9.25
N THR A 301 -12.77 9.02 -8.64
CA THR A 301 -11.52 9.02 -7.89
C THR A 301 -11.75 9.31 -6.42
N ALA A 302 -10.79 8.91 -5.59
CA ALA A 302 -10.70 9.29 -4.19
C ALA A 302 -9.27 9.70 -3.81
N THR A 303 -9.13 10.67 -2.93
CA THR A 303 -7.86 11.17 -2.39
C THR A 303 -7.26 10.19 -1.38
N GLU A 304 -5.95 10.28 -1.13
CA GLU A 304 -5.26 9.44 -0.15
C GLU A 304 -5.86 9.54 1.27
N ASN A 305 -6.31 10.74 1.67
CA ASN A 305 -6.97 10.95 2.97
C ASN A 305 -8.34 10.27 3.04
N GLU A 306 -9.10 10.30 1.95
CA GLU A 306 -10.39 9.61 1.86
C GLU A 306 -10.22 8.08 1.88
N LEU A 307 -9.14 7.56 1.28
CA LEU A 307 -8.76 6.15 1.37
C LEU A 307 -8.47 5.77 2.83
N LEU A 308 -7.63 6.53 3.54
CA LEU A 308 -7.32 6.24 4.95
C LEU A 308 -8.58 6.29 5.82
N SER A 309 -9.40 7.34 5.66
CA SER A 309 -10.65 7.51 6.40
C SER A 309 -11.61 6.33 6.16
N SER A 310 -11.81 5.95 4.89
CA SER A 310 -12.72 4.86 4.52
C SER A 310 -12.19 3.48 4.92
N MET A 311 -10.86 3.30 4.93
CA MET A 311 -10.23 2.06 5.43
C MET A 311 -10.51 1.86 6.92
N LYS A 312 -10.40 2.93 7.72
CA LYS A 312 -10.75 2.89 9.14
C LYS A 312 -12.23 2.66 9.34
N GLU A 313 -13.08 3.38 8.61
CA GLU A 313 -14.52 3.26 8.73
C GLU A 313 -15.00 1.83 8.43
N MET A 314 -14.54 1.23 7.33
CA MET A 314 -14.81 -0.18 7.02
C MET A 314 -14.37 -1.13 8.15
N THR A 315 -13.22 -0.85 8.77
CA THR A 315 -12.68 -1.68 9.87
C THR A 315 -13.47 -1.50 11.16
N VAL A 316 -13.81 -0.27 11.54
CA VAL A 316 -14.49 0.06 12.80
C VAL A 316 -15.96 -0.30 12.76
N GLU A 317 -16.64 -0.01 11.65
CA GLU A 317 -18.07 -0.25 11.51
C GLU A 317 -18.37 -1.73 11.23
N GLU A 318 -17.61 -2.37 10.35
CA GLU A 318 -17.94 -3.72 9.86
C GLU A 318 -16.97 -4.81 10.36
N GLY A 319 -15.86 -4.42 11.01
CA GLY A 319 -14.83 -5.38 11.44
C GLY A 319 -14.02 -5.97 10.28
N ILE A 320 -14.01 -5.32 9.12
CA ILE A 320 -13.36 -5.82 7.90
C ILE A 320 -12.06 -5.06 7.66
N PHE A 321 -10.93 -5.70 7.94
CA PHE A 321 -9.60 -5.11 7.76
C PHE A 321 -9.00 -5.42 6.39
N THR A 322 -8.85 -4.40 5.54
CA THR A 322 -8.47 -4.54 4.12
C THR A 322 -7.21 -3.77 3.74
N GLU A 323 -6.62 -4.10 2.59
CA GLU A 323 -5.60 -3.27 1.95
C GLU A 323 -6.19 -1.91 1.48
N PRO A 324 -5.38 -0.85 1.25
CA PRO A 324 -5.91 0.48 0.91
C PRO A 324 -6.74 0.51 -0.38
N ALA A 325 -6.46 -0.36 -1.36
CA ALA A 325 -7.24 -0.43 -2.60
C ALA A 325 -8.72 -0.78 -2.35
N CYS A 326 -9.02 -1.52 -1.28
CA CYS A 326 -10.38 -1.88 -0.89
C CYS A 326 -11.16 -0.72 -0.24
N ALA A 327 -10.48 0.37 0.14
CA ALA A 327 -11.13 1.54 0.71
C ALA A 327 -11.71 2.48 -0.35
N ILE A 328 -11.21 2.39 -1.59
CA ILE A 328 -11.61 3.25 -2.71
C ILE A 328 -13.11 3.15 -3.03
N PRO A 329 -13.73 1.95 -3.08
CA PRO A 329 -15.18 1.80 -3.29
C PRO A 329 -16.02 2.61 -2.30
N LEU A 330 -15.74 2.47 -0.99
CA LEU A 330 -16.46 3.20 0.05
C LEU A 330 -16.20 4.70 -0.05
N ALA A 331 -14.96 5.12 -0.28
CA ALA A 331 -14.61 6.53 -0.46
C ALA A 331 -15.38 7.17 -1.63
N CYS A 332 -15.35 6.55 -2.82
CA CYS A 332 -16.07 7.05 -3.98
C CYS A 332 -17.59 6.97 -3.83
N PHE A 333 -18.12 5.95 -3.14
CA PHE A 333 -19.54 5.88 -2.80
C PHE A 333 -19.96 7.08 -1.93
N LYS A 334 -19.22 7.39 -0.86
CA LYS A 334 -19.48 8.51 0.06
C LYS A 334 -19.45 9.86 -0.66
N ASN A 335 -18.47 10.05 -1.54
CA ASN A 335 -18.30 11.29 -2.29
C ASN A 335 -19.42 11.55 -3.32
N ASN A 336 -20.22 10.52 -3.65
CA ASN A 336 -21.27 10.57 -4.66
C ASN A 336 -22.58 9.98 -4.11
N LEU A 337 -22.85 10.22 -2.83
CA LEU A 337 -23.98 9.61 -2.10
C LEU A 337 -25.35 9.95 -2.73
N ASP A 338 -25.47 11.11 -3.37
CA ASP A 338 -26.66 11.54 -4.11
C ASP A 338 -27.04 10.59 -5.25
N ILE A 339 -26.06 9.90 -5.86
CA ILE A 339 -26.28 8.91 -6.91
C ILE A 339 -26.71 7.55 -6.31
N PHE A 340 -26.12 7.19 -5.17
CA PHE A 340 -26.16 5.82 -4.65
C PHE A 340 -27.06 5.59 -3.44
N LYS A 341 -27.58 6.65 -2.82
CA LYS A 341 -28.52 6.55 -1.70
C LYS A 341 -29.77 5.75 -2.12
N GLY A 342 -30.21 4.83 -1.26
CA GLY A 342 -31.32 3.93 -1.52
C GLY A 342 -31.08 2.88 -2.61
N LYS A 343 -29.83 2.71 -3.08
CA LYS A 343 -29.43 1.71 -4.08
C LYS A 343 -28.81 0.50 -3.41
N LYS A 344 -28.83 -0.63 -4.13
CA LYS A 344 -28.13 -1.85 -3.74
C LYS A 344 -26.75 -1.89 -4.38
N CYS A 345 -25.71 -1.73 -3.58
CA CYS A 345 -24.33 -1.57 -4.05
C CYS A 345 -23.45 -2.73 -3.56
N LEU A 346 -22.63 -3.28 -4.46
CA LEU A 346 -21.62 -4.29 -4.14
C LEU A 346 -20.22 -3.69 -4.20
N PHE A 347 -19.46 -3.80 -3.13
CA PHE A 347 -18.04 -3.43 -3.06
C PHE A 347 -17.17 -4.67 -3.24
N VAL A 348 -16.23 -4.59 -4.19
CA VAL A 348 -15.22 -5.64 -4.40
C VAL A 348 -14.01 -5.37 -3.51
N LEU A 349 -13.88 -6.11 -2.41
CA LEU A 349 -12.75 -5.96 -1.47
C LEU A 349 -11.65 -6.96 -1.83
N THR A 350 -10.66 -6.47 -2.60
CA THR A 350 -9.66 -7.25 -3.32
C THR A 350 -8.62 -7.98 -2.48
N GLY A 351 -8.30 -7.51 -1.27
CA GLY A 351 -7.19 -8.07 -0.50
C GLY A 351 -7.18 -7.71 0.98
N THR A 352 -6.45 -8.53 1.76
CA THR A 352 -6.35 -8.41 3.22
C THR A 352 -5.48 -7.25 3.68
N GLY A 353 -5.90 -6.56 4.76
CA GLY A 353 -5.12 -5.49 5.38
C GLY A 353 -3.81 -5.98 6.02
N LEU A 354 -3.68 -7.28 6.30
CA LEU A 354 -2.46 -7.87 6.86
C LEU A 354 -1.23 -7.67 5.96
N LYS A 355 -1.43 -7.56 4.64
CA LYS A 355 -0.34 -7.25 3.68
C LYS A 355 0.08 -5.78 3.68
N ALA A 356 -0.77 -4.91 4.21
CA ALA A 356 -0.58 -3.46 4.26
C ALA A 356 -0.37 -2.95 5.70
N ALA A 357 -0.03 -3.83 6.66
CA ALA A 357 0.15 -3.44 8.07
C ALA A 357 1.18 -2.32 8.26
N HIS A 358 2.22 -2.26 7.42
CA HIS A 358 3.21 -1.18 7.44
C HIS A 358 2.62 0.20 7.09
N ILE A 359 1.60 0.25 6.23
CA ILE A 359 0.85 1.48 5.91
C ILE A 359 0.08 1.91 7.16
N VAL A 360 -0.62 0.97 7.80
CA VAL A 360 -1.35 1.22 9.05
C VAL A 360 -0.42 1.77 10.13
N ALA A 361 0.73 1.13 10.34
CA ALA A 361 1.72 1.57 11.31
C ALA A 361 2.22 2.99 11.01
N LYS A 362 2.50 3.30 9.74
CA LYS A 362 2.95 4.63 9.31
C LYS A 362 1.95 5.75 9.62
N TYR A 363 0.65 5.48 9.47
CA TYR A 363 -0.42 6.46 9.69
C TYR A 363 -1.05 6.40 11.09
N SER A 364 -0.46 5.61 12.00
CA SER A 364 -0.88 5.53 13.41
C SER A 364 0.00 6.41 14.29
N LEU A 365 -0.58 7.04 15.32
CA LEU A 365 0.22 7.62 16.40
C LEU A 365 0.82 6.49 17.24
N SER A 366 2.12 6.57 17.51
CA SER A 366 2.83 5.61 18.37
C SER A 366 2.31 5.68 19.81
N SER A 367 2.07 4.52 20.42
CA SER A 367 1.72 4.45 21.83
C SER A 367 2.93 4.77 22.71
N PRO A 368 2.78 5.58 23.78
CA PRO A 368 3.87 5.83 24.72
C PRO A 368 4.20 4.57 25.53
N ILE A 369 5.47 4.44 25.91
CA ILE A 369 5.92 3.41 26.85
C ILE A 369 5.62 3.92 28.26
N LEU A 370 4.77 3.20 28.99
CA LEU A 370 4.40 3.57 30.36
C LEU A 370 5.27 2.82 31.36
N SER A 371 5.59 3.47 32.49
CA SER A 371 6.18 2.76 33.63
C SER A 371 5.21 1.71 34.19
N PRO A 372 5.69 0.61 34.78
CA PRO A 372 4.85 -0.48 35.30
C PRO A 372 4.16 -0.10 36.63
N LYS A 373 3.45 1.04 36.64
CA LYS A 373 2.72 1.60 37.78
C LYS A 373 1.26 1.81 37.39
N LEU A 374 0.33 1.33 38.21
CA LEU A 374 -1.10 1.42 37.93
C LEU A 374 -1.56 2.87 37.79
N GLU A 375 -1.03 3.76 38.63
CA GLU A 375 -1.36 5.19 38.64
C GLU A 375 -0.99 5.84 37.30
N ARG A 376 0.17 5.47 36.72
CA ARG A 376 0.59 6.00 35.41
C ARG A 376 -0.30 5.50 34.27
N ILE A 377 -0.76 4.25 34.35
CA ILE A 377 -1.71 3.69 33.38
C ILE A 377 -3.05 4.44 33.47
N GLN A 378 -3.55 4.70 34.68
CA GLN A 378 -4.80 5.44 34.90
C GLN A 378 -4.70 6.88 34.36
N GLN A 379 -3.62 7.59 34.68
CA GLN A 379 -3.35 8.93 34.14
C GLN A 379 -3.31 8.94 32.61
N TYR A 380 -2.67 7.95 31.99
CA TYR A 380 -2.64 7.83 30.54
C TYR A 380 -4.05 7.65 29.95
N ILE A 381 -4.87 6.79 30.54
CA ILE A 381 -6.26 6.58 30.09
C ILE A 381 -7.10 7.86 30.22
N GLU A 382 -6.91 8.61 31.30
CA GLU A 382 -7.64 9.87 31.57
C GLU A 382 -7.10 11.08 30.80
N SER A 383 -5.89 11.01 30.24
CA SER A 383 -5.22 12.13 29.57
C SER A 383 -5.89 12.65 28.29
N GLY A 384 -6.85 11.89 27.75
CA GLY A 384 -7.44 12.13 26.43
C GLY A 384 -6.53 11.69 25.26
N PHE A 385 -5.28 11.28 25.53
CA PHE A 385 -4.39 10.74 24.50
C PHE A 385 -4.94 9.49 23.79
N PRO A 386 -5.58 8.51 24.47
CA PRO A 386 -6.13 7.36 23.77
C PRO A 386 -7.22 7.73 22.76
N ASP A 387 -8.07 8.70 23.09
CA ASP A 387 -9.11 9.16 22.17
C ASP A 387 -8.53 10.02 21.04
N MET A 388 -7.50 10.82 21.33
CA MET A 388 -6.70 11.47 20.29
C MET A 388 -6.08 10.45 19.33
N GLN A 389 -5.45 9.38 19.85
CA GLN A 389 -4.83 8.32 19.06
C GLN A 389 -5.85 7.56 18.21
N LYS A 390 -7.05 7.31 18.75
CA LYS A 390 -8.15 6.75 17.95
C LYS A 390 -8.55 7.70 16.84
N ASN A 391 -8.64 9.01 17.11
CA ASN A 391 -9.09 10.01 16.15
C ASN A 391 -8.01 10.46 15.15
N SER A 392 -6.73 10.20 15.44
CA SER A 392 -5.61 10.68 14.63
C SER A 392 -5.42 9.95 13.30
N TRP A 393 -6.09 8.80 13.13
CA TRP A 393 -5.96 7.99 11.95
C TRP A 393 -6.37 8.74 10.68
N GLY A 394 -5.50 8.71 9.66
CA GLY A 394 -5.84 9.16 8.30
C GLY A 394 -5.86 10.66 8.07
N GLN A 395 -5.54 11.46 9.09
CA GLN A 395 -5.33 12.90 8.94
C GLN A 395 -3.84 13.17 8.77
N SER A 396 -3.48 14.05 7.83
CA SER A 396 -2.22 14.78 7.94
C SER A 396 -2.16 15.34 9.36
N ARG A 397 -0.98 15.31 10.00
CA ARG A 397 -0.81 15.88 11.34
C ARG A 397 -1.18 17.38 11.41
N ASP A 398 -1.44 18.00 10.26
CA ASP A 398 -1.85 19.39 10.04
C ASP A 398 -3.28 19.76 10.50
N LEU A 399 -4.16 18.79 10.80
CA LEU A 399 -5.56 19.05 11.17
C LEU A 399 -5.94 18.50 12.55
N PHE A 400 -5.05 18.61 13.54
CA PHE A 400 -5.41 18.23 14.90
C PHE A 400 -5.99 19.39 15.70
N SER A 401 -7.08 19.12 16.43
CA SER A 401 -7.74 20.01 17.40
C SER A 401 -8.03 19.29 18.72
N GLY A 402 -7.17 18.34 19.12
CA GLY A 402 -7.29 17.61 20.38
C GLY A 402 -6.52 18.29 21.51
N ASN A 403 -7.19 18.63 22.62
CA ASN A 403 -6.55 19.12 23.84
C ASN A 403 -5.85 17.96 24.58
N VAL A 404 -4.58 17.70 24.26
CA VAL A 404 -3.71 16.86 25.09
C VAL A 404 -3.39 17.63 26.38
N THR A 405 -3.73 17.05 27.52
CA THR A 405 -3.34 17.59 28.83
C THR A 405 -2.00 16.98 29.21
N LEU A 406 -0.96 17.82 29.36
CA LEU A 406 0.38 17.39 29.76
C LEU A 406 0.47 17.34 31.29
N ASP A 407 1.19 16.36 31.83
CA ASP A 407 1.58 16.40 33.25
C ASP A 407 2.72 17.42 33.49
N GLU A 408 3.04 17.71 34.76
CA GLU A 408 3.96 18.80 35.12
C GLU A 408 5.35 18.68 34.47
N ASN A 409 5.87 17.46 34.28
CA ASN A 409 7.19 17.25 33.68
C ASN A 409 7.14 17.48 32.17
N HIS A 410 6.09 16.99 31.50
CA HIS A 410 5.91 17.22 30.07
C HIS A 410 5.51 18.67 29.74
N GLU A 411 4.85 19.39 30.64
CA GLU A 411 4.63 20.84 30.49
C GLU A 411 5.93 21.64 30.51
N LYS A 412 6.89 21.27 31.38
CA LYS A 412 8.22 21.88 31.38
C LYS A 412 8.95 21.62 30.07
N LEU A 413 8.97 20.36 29.62
CA LEU A 413 9.61 19.97 28.35
C LEU A 413 8.97 20.69 27.15
N TYR A 414 7.64 20.77 27.12
CA TYR A 414 6.91 21.53 26.10
C TYR A 414 7.31 23.01 26.12
N THR A 415 7.37 23.61 27.30
CA THR A 415 7.78 25.01 27.47
C THR A 415 9.20 25.25 26.98
N GLU A 416 10.13 24.30 27.18
CA GLU A 416 11.50 24.37 26.66
C GLU A 416 11.55 24.37 25.13
N TYR A 417 10.83 23.43 24.49
CA TYR A 417 10.71 23.41 23.02
C TYR A 417 10.11 24.71 22.48
N VAL A 418 9.00 25.18 23.07
CA VAL A 418 8.34 26.43 22.65
C VAL A 418 9.28 27.63 22.82
N ASN A 419 10.00 27.71 23.93
CA ASN A 419 10.97 28.79 24.16
C ASN A 419 12.12 28.75 23.14
N GLY A 420 12.63 27.56 22.81
CA GLY A 420 13.65 27.38 21.77
C GLY A 420 13.17 27.84 20.40
N ILE A 421 11.96 27.45 20.02
CA ILE A 421 11.32 27.81 18.74
C ILE A 421 11.05 29.33 18.68
N ASN A 422 10.50 29.92 19.75
CA ASN A 422 10.21 31.35 19.83
C ASN A 422 11.47 32.21 19.77
N LYS A 423 12.59 31.79 20.40
CA LYS A 423 13.89 32.49 20.31
C LYS A 423 14.39 32.63 18.88
N LYS A 424 13.97 31.74 17.97
CA LYS A 424 14.31 31.77 16.55
C LYS A 424 13.35 32.62 15.70
N GLY A 425 12.41 33.31 16.33
CA GLY A 425 11.48 34.22 15.65
C GLY A 425 10.23 33.55 15.08
N LYS A 426 10.03 32.24 15.29
CA LYS A 426 8.82 31.53 14.85
C LYS A 426 7.76 31.56 15.93
N THR A 427 6.56 31.98 15.56
CA THR A 427 5.35 31.77 16.37
C THR A 427 4.65 30.52 15.88
N LEU A 428 4.35 29.57 16.78
CA LEU A 428 3.72 28.30 16.42
C LEU A 428 2.25 28.50 16.05
N ARG A 429 1.83 27.90 14.93
CA ARG A 429 0.41 27.78 14.54
C ARG A 429 -0.27 26.66 15.34
N GLU A 430 -1.59 26.65 15.36
CA GLU A 430 -2.38 25.66 16.11
C GLU A 430 -2.02 24.20 15.75
N ALA A 431 -1.85 23.89 14.46
CA ALA A 431 -1.40 22.58 14.00
C ALA A 431 0.00 22.21 14.51
N GLU A 432 0.93 23.16 14.51
CA GLU A 432 2.31 22.96 14.97
C GLU A 432 2.37 22.83 16.50
N ILE A 433 1.51 23.55 17.23
CA ILE A 433 1.30 23.39 18.67
C ILE A 433 0.85 21.97 18.98
N ASN A 434 -0.12 21.45 18.24
CA ASN A 434 -0.68 20.13 18.49
C ASN A 434 0.31 19.01 18.13
N ALA A 435 1.03 19.14 17.03
CA ALA A 435 2.12 18.24 16.68
C ALA A 435 3.24 18.24 17.74
N LEU A 436 3.63 19.42 18.23
CA LEU A 436 4.65 19.55 19.27
C LEU A 436 4.18 18.97 20.62
N LYS A 437 2.93 19.24 21.03
CA LYS A 437 2.33 18.63 22.23
C LYS A 437 2.26 17.11 22.13
N SER A 438 1.86 16.58 20.98
CA SER A 438 1.83 15.14 20.74
C SER A 438 3.23 14.54 20.84
N MET A 439 4.23 15.14 20.18
CA MET A 439 5.63 14.72 20.30
C MET A 439 6.08 14.70 21.75
N VAL A 440 5.95 15.82 22.46
CA VAL A 440 6.37 15.96 23.85
C VAL A 440 5.67 14.96 24.75
N SER A 441 4.37 14.74 24.61
CA SER A 441 3.61 13.78 25.44
C SER A 441 4.08 12.33 25.34
N THR A 442 4.82 11.99 24.27
CA THR A 442 5.40 10.67 24.05
C THR A 442 6.88 10.58 24.39
N THR A 443 7.53 11.70 24.67
CA THR A 443 8.94 11.77 25.05
C THR A 443 9.09 11.46 26.54
N ASP A 444 10.07 10.66 26.91
CA ASP A 444 10.43 10.48 28.32
C ASP A 444 10.95 11.81 28.88
N ALA A 445 10.16 12.44 29.75
CA ALA A 445 10.50 13.74 30.35
C ALA A 445 11.57 13.65 31.45
N ASP A 446 11.93 12.44 31.90
CA ASP A 446 12.93 12.20 32.95
C ASP A 446 14.23 11.66 32.34
N LEU A 447 14.69 12.25 31.23
CA LEU A 447 15.96 11.92 30.57
C LEU A 447 17.11 12.77 31.13
N GLU A 448 18.22 12.12 31.47
CA GLU A 448 19.49 12.79 31.68
C GLU A 448 20.25 12.84 30.36
N PHE A 449 20.70 14.03 29.98
CA PHE A 449 21.37 14.26 28.70
C PHE A 449 22.89 14.19 28.88
N PRO A 450 23.56 13.10 28.46
CA PRO A 450 25.00 12.98 28.60
C PRO A 450 25.76 13.87 27.61
N VAL A 451 25.09 14.46 26.62
CA VAL A 451 25.71 15.29 25.59
C VAL A 451 24.92 16.58 25.43
N GLU A 452 25.62 17.71 25.50
CA GLU A 452 25.08 19.04 25.23
C GLU A 452 25.79 19.61 23.99
N VAL A 453 25.06 19.90 22.92
CA VAL A 453 25.61 20.60 21.75
C VAL A 453 25.53 22.10 21.99
N VAL A 454 26.70 22.76 22.03
CA VAL A 454 26.85 24.19 22.35
C VAL A 454 26.72 25.04 21.09
N ASP A 455 27.34 24.62 19.98
CA ASP A 455 27.33 25.34 18.72
C ASP A 455 27.61 24.39 17.54
N TYR A 456 27.20 24.77 16.34
CA TYR A 456 27.57 24.05 15.12
C TYR A 456 27.73 25.01 13.93
N LYS A 457 28.63 24.65 13.01
CA LYS A 457 28.88 25.41 11.79
C LYS A 457 28.97 24.50 10.59
N ILE A 458 28.16 24.78 9.57
CA ILE A 458 28.18 24.06 8.30
C ILE A 458 28.87 24.91 7.24
N THR A 459 29.77 24.28 6.48
CA THR A 459 30.43 24.89 5.33
C THR A 459 30.02 24.17 4.05
N MET A 460 29.13 24.79 3.30
CA MET A 460 28.68 24.29 1.99
C MET A 460 29.74 24.54 0.91
N ARG A 461 29.93 23.58 0.01
CA ARG A 461 30.79 23.73 -1.18
C ARG A 461 29.97 23.50 -2.44
N LYS A 462 30.25 24.26 -3.50
CA LYS A 462 29.56 24.14 -4.80
C LYS A 462 29.75 22.76 -5.44
N HIS A 463 30.90 22.13 -5.20
CA HIS A 463 31.23 20.78 -5.61
C HIS A 463 32.03 20.10 -4.49
N GLY A 464 31.71 18.84 -4.16
CA GLY A 464 32.36 18.04 -3.11
C GLY A 464 31.52 17.88 -1.85
N LEU A 465 32.09 17.22 -0.83
CA LEU A 465 31.43 16.93 0.45
C LEU A 465 31.19 18.21 1.26
N VAL A 466 30.11 18.20 2.05
CA VAL A 466 29.78 19.25 3.03
C VAL A 466 30.61 19.02 4.28
N ALA A 467 31.17 20.08 4.87
CA ALA A 467 31.89 19.99 6.14
C ALA A 467 31.05 20.56 7.29
N ALA A 468 31.04 19.90 8.43
CA ALA A 468 30.40 20.37 9.65
C ALA A 468 31.40 20.38 10.81
N ALA A 469 31.42 21.49 11.54
CA ALA A 469 32.08 21.58 12.83
C ALA A 469 31.01 21.58 13.92
N VAL A 470 31.09 20.69 14.90
CA VAL A 470 30.14 20.62 16.01
C VAL A 470 30.90 20.76 17.32
N LYS A 471 30.47 21.70 18.15
CA LYS A 471 31.01 21.96 19.48
C LYS A 471 30.06 21.39 20.52
N MET A 472 30.54 20.51 21.38
CA MET A 472 29.70 19.81 22.37
C MET A 472 30.43 19.60 23.70
N LYS A 473 29.67 19.34 24.76
CA LYS A 473 30.14 18.83 26.05
C LYS A 473 29.61 17.44 26.26
N ILE A 474 30.44 16.55 26.76
CA ILE A 474 30.09 15.16 27.07
C ILE A 474 30.26 14.97 28.58
N ASP A 475 29.22 14.48 29.25
CA ASP A 475 29.14 14.17 30.68
C ASP A 475 29.58 15.34 31.59
N GLY A 476 29.20 16.57 31.22
CA GLY A 476 29.59 17.79 31.95
C GLY A 476 31.08 18.14 31.89
N GLY A 477 31.86 17.47 31.03
CA GLY A 477 33.28 17.70 30.81
C GLY A 477 33.62 18.99 30.03
N GLU A 478 34.88 19.09 29.60
CA GLU A 478 35.34 20.22 28.77
C GLU A 478 34.68 20.23 27.38
N GLU A 479 34.62 21.40 26.76
CA GLU A 479 34.07 21.56 25.41
C GLU A 479 35.00 20.96 24.36
N VAL A 480 34.49 20.01 23.59
CA VAL A 480 35.18 19.40 22.45
C VAL A 480 34.60 19.92 21.14
N VAL A 481 35.45 20.00 20.11
CA VAL A 481 35.06 20.43 18.77
C VAL A 481 35.49 19.35 17.78
N SER A 482 34.51 18.76 17.10
CA SER A 482 34.75 17.83 16.00
C SER A 482 34.53 18.49 14.66
N LEU A 483 35.24 18.02 13.64
CA LEU A 483 35.16 18.51 12.26
C LEU A 483 35.14 17.33 11.30
N GLU A 484 33.99 17.10 10.66
CA GLU A 484 33.80 15.98 9.74
C GLU A 484 33.16 16.39 8.42
N GLN A 485 33.15 15.47 7.46
CA GLN A 485 32.56 15.65 6.14
C GLN A 485 31.47 14.63 5.84
N GLY A 486 30.46 15.04 5.06
CA GLY A 486 29.33 14.20 4.64
C GLY A 486 28.85 14.51 3.23
N VAL A 487 28.09 13.59 2.64
CA VAL A 487 27.51 13.77 1.30
C VAL A 487 26.42 14.85 1.29
N GLY A 488 25.75 15.07 2.42
CA GLY A 488 24.88 16.21 2.68
C GLY A 488 25.15 16.88 4.04
N PRO A 489 24.43 17.99 4.33
CA PRO A 489 24.57 18.73 5.59
C PRO A 489 24.23 17.91 6.83
N MET A 490 23.16 17.09 6.75
CA MET A 490 22.73 16.21 7.83
C MET A 490 23.79 15.14 8.10
N ASP A 491 24.32 14.50 7.06
CA ASP A 491 25.36 13.47 7.20
C ASP A 491 26.63 14.04 7.81
N ALA A 492 27.04 15.25 7.39
CA ALA A 492 28.23 15.90 7.92
C ALA A 492 28.10 16.20 9.42
N VAL A 493 26.93 16.69 9.84
CA VAL A 493 26.65 16.99 11.25
C VAL A 493 26.59 15.72 12.08
N LEU A 494 25.91 14.67 11.61
CA LEU A 494 25.87 13.37 12.30
C LEU A 494 27.26 12.75 12.41
N ALA A 495 28.06 12.81 11.34
CA ALA A 495 29.43 12.31 11.36
C ALA A 495 30.27 13.06 12.42
N ALA A 496 30.16 14.40 12.46
CA ALA A 496 30.86 15.22 13.45
C ALA A 496 30.41 14.90 14.88
N MET A 497 29.11 14.72 15.12
CA MET A 497 28.61 14.31 16.44
C MET A 497 29.11 12.93 16.84
N LYS A 498 29.06 11.96 15.93
CA LYS A 498 29.52 10.59 16.18
C LYS A 498 31.01 10.49 16.44
N ALA A 499 31.83 11.33 15.81
CA ALA A 499 33.28 11.32 16.00
C ALA A 499 33.69 11.43 17.49
N GLU A 500 32.95 12.20 18.29
CA GLU A 500 33.19 12.32 19.74
C GLU A 500 32.27 11.40 20.54
N THR A 501 30.99 11.32 20.19
CA THR A 501 30.00 10.60 20.99
C THR A 501 30.12 9.08 20.91
N ASP A 502 30.71 8.52 19.84
CA ASP A 502 30.90 7.07 19.72
C ASP A 502 31.89 6.53 20.77
N SER A 503 32.77 7.39 21.30
CA SER A 503 33.67 7.04 22.41
C SER A 503 32.94 6.86 23.74
N PHE A 504 31.81 7.56 23.90
CA PHE A 504 30.91 7.46 25.05
C PHE A 504 29.89 6.33 24.84
N LEU A 505 29.10 6.43 23.77
CA LEU A 505 28.07 5.44 23.42
C LEU A 505 27.89 5.41 21.90
N ALA A 506 28.58 4.49 21.24
CA ALA A 506 28.46 4.30 19.80
C ALA A 506 27.07 3.76 19.42
N LEU A 507 26.28 4.58 18.70
CA LEU A 507 24.96 4.22 18.19
C LEU A 507 24.98 4.07 16.67
N GLN A 508 24.35 3.02 16.15
CA GLN A 508 24.10 2.88 14.73
C GLN A 508 22.82 3.63 14.34
N ILE A 509 22.85 4.41 13.26
CA ILE A 509 21.65 5.07 12.72
C ILE A 509 21.08 4.16 11.64
N LEU A 510 19.89 3.60 11.87
CA LEU A 510 19.21 2.71 10.93
C LEU A 510 18.38 3.49 9.91
N ASN A 511 17.69 4.54 10.37
CA ASN A 511 16.81 5.37 9.55
C ASN A 511 16.73 6.80 10.09
N HIS A 512 16.51 7.76 9.20
CA HIS A 512 16.18 9.14 9.56
C HIS A 512 15.00 9.62 8.70
N GLU A 513 13.99 10.20 9.34
CA GLU A 513 12.81 10.75 8.69
C GLU A 513 12.69 12.23 9.01
N VAL A 514 12.40 13.04 8.00
CA VAL A 514 12.20 14.49 8.15
C VAL A 514 10.77 14.81 7.75
N GLU A 515 10.01 15.36 8.70
CA GLU A 515 8.63 15.79 8.51
C GLU A 515 8.58 17.33 8.57
N ILE A 516 8.07 17.95 7.51
CA ILE A 516 7.86 19.40 7.43
C ILE A 516 6.35 19.63 7.55
N LEU A 517 5.92 20.26 8.64
CA LEU A 517 4.50 20.40 8.99
C LEU A 517 3.78 21.51 8.22
N SER A 518 4.44 22.17 7.26
CA SER A 518 3.76 23.06 6.32
C SER A 518 4.59 23.33 5.06
N PRO A 519 3.98 23.80 3.96
CA PRO A 519 4.69 24.12 2.72
C PRO A 519 5.41 25.49 2.74
N ASP A 520 5.25 26.29 3.81
CA ASP A 520 5.84 27.62 3.89
C ASP A 520 7.34 27.57 4.25
N THR A 521 8.09 28.63 3.90
CA THR A 521 9.55 28.73 4.16
C THR A 521 9.92 28.79 5.66
N ASP A 522 8.94 28.92 6.55
CA ASP A 522 9.13 29.02 8.00
C ASP A 522 8.27 27.95 8.71
N SER A 523 8.48 26.69 8.36
CA SER A 523 7.72 25.55 8.88
C SER A 523 8.41 24.88 10.06
N LEU A 524 7.63 24.34 11.00
CA LEU A 524 8.21 23.47 12.03
C LEU A 524 8.68 22.16 11.37
N VAL A 525 9.94 21.80 11.61
CA VAL A 525 10.52 20.55 11.14
C VAL A 525 10.63 19.59 12.33
N ILE A 526 10.13 18.38 12.15
CA ILE A 526 10.32 17.27 13.08
C ILE A 526 11.24 16.24 12.43
N VAL A 527 12.33 15.92 13.12
CA VAL A 527 13.24 14.84 12.69
C VAL A 527 13.05 13.65 13.60
N THR A 528 12.86 12.48 13.02
CA THR A 528 12.79 11.20 13.74
C THR A 528 14.00 10.35 13.37
N LEU A 529 14.76 9.90 14.36
CA LEU A 529 15.88 8.97 14.19
C LEU A 529 15.53 7.60 14.76
N THR A 530 15.84 6.57 13.99
CA THR A 530 15.87 5.18 14.48
C THR A 530 17.33 4.79 14.69
N LEU A 531 17.66 4.47 15.94
CA LEU A 531 19.02 4.19 16.41
C LEU A 531 19.10 2.76 16.94
N GLU A 532 20.26 2.13 16.87
CA GLU A 532 20.47 0.76 17.36
C GLU A 532 21.76 0.63 18.16
N LYS A 533 21.69 -0.19 19.22
CA LYS A 533 22.83 -0.64 20.00
C LYS A 533 22.59 -2.06 20.53
N GLU A 534 23.49 -2.98 20.22
CA GLU A 534 23.50 -4.34 20.77
C GLU A 534 22.16 -5.07 20.56
N GLY A 535 21.53 -4.87 19.40
CA GLY A 535 20.25 -5.46 19.04
C GLY A 535 19.03 -4.76 19.64
N HIS A 536 19.22 -3.66 20.39
CA HIS A 536 18.14 -2.82 20.89
C HIS A 536 17.94 -1.62 19.97
N GLU A 537 16.72 -1.45 19.48
CA GLU A 537 16.33 -0.30 18.67
C GLU A 537 15.67 0.78 19.53
N PHE A 538 16.03 2.03 19.27
CA PHE A 538 15.53 3.22 19.93
C PHE A 538 14.99 4.19 18.90
N THR A 539 13.92 4.91 19.22
CA THR A 539 13.42 5.99 18.38
C THR A 539 13.44 7.30 19.16
N ALA A 540 13.99 8.33 18.54
CA ALA A 540 14.09 9.66 19.14
C ALA A 540 13.66 10.75 18.15
N LYS A 541 13.08 11.82 18.68
CA LYS A 541 12.56 12.94 17.89
C LYS A 541 13.12 14.26 18.34
N GLY A 542 13.28 15.19 17.41
CA GLY A 542 13.63 16.59 17.67
C GLY A 542 12.76 17.52 16.82
N ALA A 543 12.54 18.75 17.28
CA ALA A 543 11.67 19.71 16.63
C ALA A 543 12.25 21.13 16.65
N SER A 544 12.45 21.71 15.48
CA SER A 544 13.00 23.06 15.30
C SER A 544 12.56 23.64 13.96
N PRO A 545 12.54 24.97 13.77
CA PRO A 545 12.39 25.58 12.44
C PRO A 545 13.60 25.31 11.53
N ASP A 546 14.72 24.86 12.11
CA ASP A 546 15.94 24.47 11.39
C ASP A 546 16.07 22.93 11.40
N THR A 547 16.07 22.32 10.21
CA THR A 547 16.21 20.88 10.04
C THR A 547 17.46 20.30 10.71
N ILE A 548 18.58 21.03 10.69
CA ILE A 548 19.83 20.57 11.30
C ILE A 548 19.73 20.56 12.81
N GLU A 549 19.11 21.59 13.40
CA GLU A 549 18.93 21.61 14.84
C GLU A 549 17.93 20.56 15.30
N ALA A 550 16.84 20.36 14.56
CA ALA A 550 15.89 19.29 14.82
C ALA A 550 16.59 17.91 14.79
N LEU A 551 17.52 17.72 13.84
CA LEU A 551 18.35 16.52 13.75
C LEU A 551 19.29 16.36 14.95
N ILE A 552 19.99 17.44 15.35
CA ILE A 552 20.88 17.45 16.52
C ILE A 552 20.09 17.06 17.78
N GLN A 553 18.93 17.69 17.99
CA GLN A 553 18.03 17.38 19.11
C GLN A 553 17.59 15.91 19.08
N ALA A 554 17.18 15.39 17.91
CA ALA A 554 16.77 14.00 17.78
C ALA A 554 17.91 13.03 18.14
N PHE A 555 19.15 13.35 17.74
CA PHE A 555 20.30 12.51 18.05
C PHE A 555 20.69 12.56 19.54
N VAL A 556 20.72 13.75 20.14
CA VAL A 556 20.98 13.93 21.59
C VAL A 556 19.92 13.24 22.43
N ASN A 557 18.63 13.36 22.07
CA ASN A 557 17.54 12.64 22.70
C ASN A 557 17.73 11.12 22.57
N GLY A 558 18.17 10.65 21.40
CA GLY A 558 18.48 9.24 21.17
C GLY A 558 19.61 8.71 22.04
N LEU A 559 20.69 9.48 22.21
CA LEU A 559 21.78 9.15 23.12
C LEU A 559 21.30 9.07 24.57
N ALA A 560 20.48 10.00 25.03
CA ALA A 560 19.93 9.98 26.38
C ALA A 560 19.04 8.76 26.63
N ILE A 561 18.16 8.42 25.66
CA ILE A 561 17.29 7.23 25.73
C ILE A 561 18.14 5.96 25.78
N ALA A 562 19.12 5.82 24.89
CA ALA A 562 19.98 4.65 24.85
C ALA A 562 20.84 4.53 26.12
N ASN A 563 21.38 5.64 26.63
CA ASN A 563 22.15 5.67 27.87
C ASN A 563 21.32 5.20 29.07
N LYS A 564 20.09 5.72 29.21
CA LYS A 564 19.16 5.30 30.28
C LYS A 564 18.77 3.82 30.17
N ALA A 565 18.54 3.33 28.96
CA ALA A 565 18.15 1.94 28.72
C ALA A 565 19.28 0.94 28.99
N LEU A 566 20.54 1.32 28.69
CA LEU A 566 21.72 0.46 28.83
C LEU A 566 22.43 0.59 30.19
N ALA A 567 22.01 1.54 31.03
CA ALA A 567 22.49 1.68 32.41
C ALA A 567 21.90 0.66 33.40
N VAL A 568 20.97 -0.19 32.93
CA VAL A 568 20.33 -1.30 33.67
C VAL A 568 21.00 -2.61 33.31
#